data_AF-A0A5C7L9I9-F1
#
_entry.id   AF-A0A5C7L9I9-F1
#
_cell.length_a   1.000
_cell.length_b   1.000
_cell.length_c   1.000
_cell.angle_alpha   90.00
_cell.angle_beta   90.00
_cell.angle_gamma   90.00
#
_symmetry.space_group_name_H-M   'P 1'
#
loop_
_entity.id
_entity.type
_entity.pdbx_description
1 polymer ?
#
loop_
_entity_poly.entity_id
_entity_poly.type
_entity_poly.pdbx_seq_one_letter_code
_entity_poly.pdbx_strand_id
1 'polypeptide(L)'
;MRPLGEFIGKRSSLNEPAPLDDKTVFFIFQKIIREEYGMRGAAELKPVIYTDGILSIGSNNPLYSSELLIRREVIRERMNSALGQDVIRELRLTRYTP
;
A
#
# COMPACT_ATOMS: atom_id res chain seq x y z
N MET A 1 -42.06 18.11 23.36
CA MET A 1 -41.66 16.73 23.02
C MET A 1 -41.23 16.73 21.56
N ARG A 2 -40.00 16.31 21.25
CA ARG A 2 -39.51 16.28 19.85
C ARG A 2 -39.93 14.96 19.19
N PRO A 3 -40.28 14.93 17.91
CA PRO A 3 -40.78 13.72 17.25
C PRO A 3 -39.66 12.70 17.01
N LEU A 4 -39.97 11.40 17.14
CA LEU A 4 -39.05 10.26 16.95
C LEU A 4 -38.43 10.15 15.53
N GLY A 5 -38.75 11.06 14.61
CA GLY A 5 -38.23 11.07 13.23
C GLY A 5 -36.78 11.56 13.10
N GLU A 6 -36.21 12.20 14.12
CA GLU A 6 -34.83 12.73 14.06
C GLU A 6 -33.74 11.71 14.41
N PHE A 7 -34.11 10.49 14.81
CA PHE A 7 -33.13 9.43 15.13
C PHE A 7 -32.68 8.59 13.93
N ILE A 8 -33.14 8.89 12.72
CA ILE A 8 -32.58 8.31 11.49
C ILE A 8 -31.35 9.15 11.09
N GLY A 9 -30.38 9.22 12.01
CA GLY A 9 -29.06 9.74 11.72
C GLY A 9 -28.42 8.87 10.64
N LYS A 10 -28.09 9.50 9.51
CA LYS A 10 -27.18 9.03 8.45
C LYS A 10 -26.80 7.55 8.57
N ARG A 11 -27.45 6.71 7.76
CA ARG A 11 -26.78 5.51 7.24
C ARG A 11 -25.61 5.97 6.39
N SER A 12 -24.50 6.31 7.04
CA SER A 12 -23.20 6.41 6.39
C SER A 12 -22.98 5.05 5.74
N SER A 13 -23.10 5.01 4.42
CA SER A 13 -22.42 4.07 3.53
C SER A 13 -21.85 2.84 4.22
N LEU A 14 -22.68 1.80 4.40
CA LEU A 14 -22.28 0.45 4.83
C LEU A 14 -21.32 -0.26 3.84
N ASN A 15 -20.73 0.50 2.91
CA ASN A 15 -19.89 0.05 1.80
C ASN A 15 -18.56 0.81 1.73
N GLU A 16 -18.22 1.69 2.68
CA GLU A 16 -16.86 2.22 2.72
C GLU A 16 -15.95 1.13 3.29
N PRO A 17 -14.94 0.67 2.51
CA PRO A 17 -13.95 -0.27 3.02
C PRO A 17 -13.35 0.32 4.29
N ALA A 18 -13.23 -0.50 5.34
CA ALA A 18 -12.54 -0.08 6.55
C ALA A 18 -11.15 0.49 6.18
N PRO A 19 -10.70 1.57 6.83
CA PRO A 19 -9.39 2.15 6.53
C PRO A 19 -8.32 1.05 6.64
N LEU A 20 -7.61 0.82 5.54
CA LEU A 20 -6.61 -0.25 5.46
C LEU A 20 -5.44 0.10 6.39
N ASP A 21 -5.05 -0.85 7.24
CA ASP A 21 -3.90 -0.69 8.13
C ASP A 21 -2.58 -0.70 7.34
N ASP A 22 -1.69 0.25 7.63
CA ASP A 22 -0.37 0.38 7.02
C ASP A 22 0.42 -0.93 7.10
N LYS A 23 0.28 -1.67 8.21
CA LYS A 23 0.96 -2.95 8.42
C LYS A 23 0.52 -3.99 7.39
N THR A 24 -0.75 -3.99 7.01
CA THR A 24 -1.26 -4.88 5.96
C THR A 24 -0.65 -4.53 4.62
N VAL A 25 -0.59 -3.24 4.26
CA VAL A 25 0.07 -2.77 3.03
C VAL A 25 1.54 -3.20 3.01
N PHE A 26 2.24 -2.99 4.11
CA PHE A 26 3.67 -3.31 4.23
C PHE A 26 3.93 -4.81 4.14
N PHE A 27 3.08 -5.62 4.78
CA PHE A 27 3.18 -7.08 4.70
C PHE A 27 2.95 -7.58 3.28
N ILE A 28 1.90 -7.10 2.60
CA ILE A 28 1.59 -7.47 1.21
C ILE A 28 2.72 -7.04 0.28
N PHE A 29 3.26 -5.84 0.45
CA PHE A 29 4.42 -5.37 -0.31
C PHE A 29 5.60 -6.34 -0.15
N GLN A 30 6.01 -6.64 1.08
CA GLN A 30 7.15 -7.53 1.32
C GLN A 30 6.93 -8.94 0.78
N LYS A 31 5.70 -9.47 0.86
CA LYS A 31 5.35 -10.76 0.29
C LYS A 31 5.55 -10.76 -1.23
N ILE A 32 4.98 -9.78 -1.93
CA ILE A 32 5.08 -9.67 -3.40
C ILE A 32 6.53 -9.47 -3.83
N ILE A 33 7.27 -8.58 -3.18
CA ILE A 33 8.68 -8.34 -3.49
C ILE A 33 9.53 -9.60 -3.27
N ARG A 34 9.25 -10.39 -2.22
CA ARG A 34 9.95 -11.66 -2.00
C ARG A 34 9.66 -12.67 -3.09
N GLU A 35 8.43 -12.71 -3.61
CA GLU A 35 8.04 -13.60 -4.70
C GLU A 35 8.68 -13.18 -6.04
N GLU A 36 8.75 -11.87 -6.33
CA GLU A 36 9.32 -11.36 -7.59
C GLU A 36 10.86 -11.34 -7.59
N TYR A 37 11.47 -10.88 -6.50
CA TYR A 37 12.91 -10.56 -6.44
C TYR A 37 13.69 -11.45 -5.45
N GLY A 38 13.00 -12.42 -4.83
CA GLY A 38 13.59 -13.31 -3.84
C GLY A 38 13.94 -12.63 -2.52
N MET A 39 14.66 -13.37 -1.68
CA MET A 39 15.06 -12.92 -0.34
C MET A 39 15.96 -11.67 -0.36
N ARG A 40 16.82 -11.54 -1.38
CA ARG A 40 17.74 -10.39 -1.52
C ARG A 40 16.97 -9.11 -1.87
N GLY A 41 16.06 -9.16 -2.84
CA GLY A 41 15.23 -8.00 -3.17
C GLY A 41 14.35 -7.55 -2.00
N ALA A 42 13.76 -8.50 -1.26
CA ALA A 42 12.98 -8.18 -0.07
C ALA A 42 13.82 -7.62 1.11
N ALA A 43 15.13 -7.86 1.14
CA ALA A 43 16.04 -7.24 2.10
C ALA A 43 16.36 -5.79 1.71
N GLU A 44 16.48 -5.51 0.41
CA GLU A 44 16.90 -4.20 -0.12
C GLU A 44 15.74 -3.23 -0.38
N LEU A 45 14.52 -3.72 -0.55
CA LEU A 45 13.32 -2.92 -0.77
C LEU A 45 12.44 -2.97 0.48
N LYS A 46 12.39 -1.87 1.23
CA LYS A 46 11.62 -1.79 2.48
C LYS A 46 10.49 -0.77 2.35
N PRO A 47 9.25 -1.12 2.72
CA PRO A 47 8.20 -0.12 2.85
C PRO A 47 8.53 0.78 4.05
N VAL A 48 8.38 2.08 3.89
CA VAL A 48 8.72 3.10 4.91
C VAL A 48 7.46 3.74 5.45
N ILE A 49 6.63 4.30 4.57
CA ILE A 49 5.42 5.06 4.92
C ILE A 49 4.34 4.73 3.89
N TYR A 50 3.10 4.55 4.35
CA TYR A 50 1.91 4.56 3.50
C TYR A 50 1.01 5.70 3.92
N THR A 51 0.71 6.63 3.02
CA THR A 51 -0.17 7.77 3.30
C THR A 51 -0.82 8.26 2.02
N ASP A 52 -2.10 8.62 2.08
CA ASP A 52 -2.89 9.10 0.94
C ASP A 52 -2.85 8.20 -0.32
N GLY A 53 -2.68 6.89 -0.11
CA GLY A 53 -2.56 5.91 -1.20
C GLY A 53 -1.17 5.83 -1.82
N ILE A 54 -0.16 6.50 -1.25
CA ILE A 54 1.22 6.50 -1.71
C ILE A 54 2.05 5.61 -0.78
N LEU A 55 2.61 4.53 -1.32
CA LEU A 55 3.58 3.71 -0.59
C LEU A 55 5.00 4.19 -0.90
N SER A 56 5.66 4.73 0.11
CA SER A 56 7.06 5.12 0.07
C SER A 56 7.95 3.91 0.37
N ILE A 57 8.91 3.66 -0.51
CA ILE A 57 9.79 2.49 -0.50
C ILE A 57 11.23 2.97 -0.40
N GLY A 58 11.91 2.55 0.66
CA GLY A 58 13.34 2.75 0.85
C GLY A 58 14.12 1.68 0.12
N SER A 59 15.21 2.09 -0.53
CA SER A 59 16.21 1.17 -1.08
C SER A 59 17.61 1.75 -1.03
N ASN A 60 18.58 0.91 -0.68
CA ASN A 60 20.00 1.26 -0.65
C ASN A 60 20.74 0.73 -1.88
N ASN A 61 20.11 -0.12 -2.69
CA ASN A 61 20.71 -0.76 -3.84
C ASN A 61 20.13 -0.19 -5.15
N PRO A 62 20.96 0.46 -5.99
CA PRO A 62 20.52 1.03 -7.26
C PRO A 62 19.93 0.02 -8.24
N LEU A 63 20.37 -1.24 -8.20
CA LEU A 63 19.85 -2.31 -9.06
C LEU A 63 18.36 -2.55 -8.77
N TYR A 64 18.03 -2.86 -7.51
CA TYR A 64 16.65 -3.12 -7.10
C TYR A 64 15.77 -1.88 -7.20
N SER A 65 16.34 -0.70 -6.96
CA SER A 65 15.63 0.57 -7.20
C SER A 65 15.21 0.70 -8.67
N SER A 66 16.13 0.43 -9.59
CA SER A 66 15.86 0.52 -11.03
C SER A 66 14.85 -0.53 -11.48
N GLU A 67 14.98 -1.77 -11.01
CA GLU A 67 14.03 -2.84 -11.33
C GLU A 67 12.62 -2.54 -10.80
N LEU A 68 12.52 -2.02 -9.59
CA LEU A 68 11.24 -1.60 -9.02
C LEU A 68 10.60 -0.49 -9.85
N LEU A 69 11.37 0.50 -10.32
CA LEU A 69 10.84 1.57 -11.18
C LEU A 69 10.33 1.03 -12.51
N ILE A 70 11.06 0.10 -13.14
CA ILE A 70 10.68 -0.52 -14.41
C ILE A 70 9.38 -1.31 -14.25
N ARG A 71 9.23 -2.05 -13.15
CA ARG A 71 8.05 -2.91 -12.89
C ARG A 71 7.01 -2.28 -11.97
N ARG A 72 7.10 -0.98 -11.74
CA ARG A 72 6.34 -0.28 -10.70
C ARG A 72 4.83 -0.49 -10.81
N GLU A 73 4.30 -0.31 -12.02
CA GLU A 73 2.86 -0.40 -12.26
C GLU A 73 2.36 -1.84 -12.05
N VAL A 74 3.11 -2.84 -12.52
CA VAL A 74 2.81 -4.26 -12.33
C VAL A 74 2.75 -4.62 -10.84
N ILE A 75 3.70 -4.12 -10.06
CA ILE A 75 3.74 -4.37 -8.61
C ILE A 75 2.56 -3.68 -7.93
N ARG A 76 2.26 -2.42 -8.28
CA ARG A 76 1.10 -1.69 -7.75
C ARG A 76 -0.21 -2.43 -8.00
N GLU A 77 -0.44 -2.85 -9.25
CA GLU A 77 -1.63 -3.61 -9.64
C GLU A 77 -1.73 -4.94 -8.89
N ARG A 78 -0.62 -5.66 -8.75
CA ARG A 78 -0.55 -6.91 -8.00
C ARG A 78 -0.86 -6.70 -6.52
N MET A 79 -0.40 -5.59 -5.93
CA MET A 79 -0.72 -5.24 -4.56
C MET A 79 -2.22 -4.93 -4.39
N ASN A 80 -2.80 -4.08 -5.23
CA ASN A 80 -4.24 -3.77 -5.16
C ASN A 80 -5.10 -5.01 -5.37
N SER A 81 -4.69 -5.89 -6.30
CA SER A 81 -5.34 -7.20 -6.49
C SER A 81 -5.26 -8.07 -5.25
N ALA A 82 -4.10 -8.13 -4.58
CA ALA A 82 -3.91 -8.90 -3.34
C ALA A 82 -4.68 -8.31 -2.15
N LEU A 83 -4.91 -7.00 -2.13
CA LEU A 83 -5.70 -6.31 -1.11
C LEU A 83 -7.21 -6.39 -1.38
N GLY A 84 -7.62 -6.76 -2.61
CA GLY A 84 -9.02 -6.78 -3.03
C GLY A 84 -9.64 -5.39 -3.18
N GLN A 85 -8.82 -4.34 -3.22
CA GLN A 85 -9.25 -2.95 -3.31
C GLN A 85 -8.17 -2.08 -3.98
N ASP A 86 -8.60 -1.06 -4.73
CA ASP A 86 -7.72 -0.15 -5.45
C ASP A 86 -7.30 1.05 -4.58
N VAL A 87 -6.43 0.78 -3.60
CA VAL A 87 -6.06 1.76 -2.55
C VAL A 87 -4.64 2.30 -2.70
N ILE A 88 -3.77 1.59 -3.41
CA ILE A 88 -2.41 2.04 -3.69
C ILE A 88 -2.42 2.76 -5.04
N ARG A 89 -2.34 4.09 -4.97
CA ARG A 89 -2.33 4.98 -6.13
C ARG A 89 -0.94 5.10 -6.74
N GLU A 90 0.09 5.15 -5.91
CA GLU A 90 1.48 5.37 -6.32
C GLU A 90 2.46 4.57 -5.46
N LEU A 91 3.51 4.05 -6.09
CA LEU A 91 4.71 3.55 -5.41
C LEU A 91 5.85 4.55 -5.60
N ARG A 92 6.43 5.04 -4.52
CA ARG A 92 7.46 6.08 -4.56
C ARG A 92 8.76 5.58 -3.97
N LEU A 93 9.86 5.66 -4.72
CA LEU A 93 11.17 5.44 -4.15
C LEU A 93 11.60 6.65 -3.32
N THR A 94 12.08 6.38 -2.11
CA THR A 94 12.70 7.39 -1.24
C THR A 94 14.14 6.96 -1.00
N ARG A 95 15.09 7.90 -1.10
CA ARG A 95 16.45 7.62 -0.64
C ARG A 95 16.39 7.46 0.87
N TYR A 96 16.55 6.24 1.35
CA TYR A 96 16.76 6.00 2.78
C TYR A 96 18.17 6.51 3.09
N THR A 97 18.25 7.56 3.90
CA THR A 97 19.52 7.96 4.52
C THR A 97 19.50 7.30 5.90
N PRO A 98 20.49 6.47 6.24
CA PRO A 98 20.50 5.63 7.44
C PRO A 98 20.37 6.42 8.74
#